data_AF-H1W520-F1
#
_entry.id   AF-H1W520-F1
#
_cell.length_a   1.000
_cell.length_b   1.000
_cell.length_c   1.000
_cell.angle_alpha   90.00
_cell.angle_beta   90.00
_cell.angle_gamma   90.00
#
_symmetry.space_group_name_H-M   'P 1'
#
loop_
_entity.id
_entity.type
_entity.pdbx_description
1 polymer ?
#
loop_
_entity_poly.entity_id
_entity_poly.type
_entity_poly.pdbx_seq_one_letter_code
_entity_poly.pdbx_strand_id
1 'polypeptide(L)'
;MTNPNSPIYDFYPRDFELDMNGKRMEWEAVVKIPFIDEKRLLSAMEPKNKLLSQDQKERNGFGVALKFTYNPEVSITYPSSLLGVFPDISPCHCVENIFELPNTEGLTYRNGLTDGVKINVEALAGFPTLHTLPYTAMLVENFGVNVFQADSKNPSMIVTLTDSELRTRAEQASQKLGKRCFVGYPFLQEAKIVKVTDELFDYELDGNGSIVQKHHGPKDIDFFNKESGYIENWHSKRLGIVINSVESLVHVHMLKGLIKTEEGALVKEYALNPSMRS
;
A
#
# COMPACT_ATOMS: atom_id res chain seq x y z
N MET A 1 25.92 10.32 35.15
CA MET A 1 24.48 10.60 35.33
C MET A 1 23.93 10.11 36.65
N THR A 2 24.31 8.93 37.15
CA THR A 2 23.81 8.39 38.43
C THR A 2 24.50 8.94 39.68
N ASN A 3 25.68 9.55 39.55
CA ASN A 3 26.39 10.19 40.65
C ASN A 3 25.71 11.53 41.01
N PRO A 4 25.19 11.73 42.25
CA PRO A 4 24.56 12.97 42.68
C PRO A 4 25.46 14.21 42.58
N ASN A 5 26.79 14.03 42.65
CA ASN A 5 27.77 15.11 42.53
C ASN A 5 28.15 15.42 41.06
N SER A 6 27.45 14.84 40.09
CA SER A 6 27.72 15.09 38.68
C SER A 6 27.30 16.52 38.31
N PRO A 7 28.13 17.28 37.55
CA PRO A 7 27.81 18.65 37.12
C PRO A 7 26.64 18.73 36.13
N ILE A 8 26.06 17.59 35.77
CA ILE A 8 24.93 17.42 34.84
C ILE A 8 23.85 16.50 35.45
N TYR A 9 23.87 16.30 36.77
CA TYR A 9 22.88 15.46 37.47
C TYR A 9 21.45 16.00 37.31
N ASP A 10 21.31 17.33 37.27
CA ASP A 10 20.06 18.06 37.05
C ASP A 10 19.37 17.69 35.72
N PHE A 11 20.11 17.23 34.71
CA PHE A 11 19.53 16.82 33.43
C PHE A 11 18.75 15.49 33.49
N TYR A 12 18.88 14.73 34.57
CA TYR A 12 18.32 13.38 34.69
C TYR A 12 17.49 13.26 35.98
N PRO A 13 16.39 14.03 36.10
CA PRO A 13 15.52 13.95 37.26
C PRO A 13 14.88 12.56 37.36
N ARG A 14 14.76 12.03 38.58
CA ARG A 14 14.07 10.75 38.83
C ARG A 14 12.56 10.88 38.66
N ASP A 15 12.04 12.02 39.08
CA ASP A 15 10.63 12.39 38.99
C ASP A 15 10.54 13.65 38.14
N PHE A 16 9.60 13.68 37.20
CA PHE A 16 9.35 14.83 36.33
C PHE A 16 7.86 15.09 36.20
N GLU A 17 7.51 16.33 35.91
CA GLU A 17 6.12 16.74 35.75
C GLU A 17 5.61 16.38 34.36
N LEU A 18 4.38 15.88 34.30
CA LEU A 18 3.63 15.66 33.06
C LEU A 18 2.53 16.71 32.98
N ASP A 19 2.56 17.51 31.91
CA ASP A 19 1.50 18.48 31.64
C ASP A 19 0.56 17.94 30.56
N MET A 20 -0.64 17.58 30.98
CA MET A 20 -1.63 16.99 30.09
C MET A 20 -2.12 17.98 29.01
N ASN A 21 -2.04 19.30 29.23
CA ASN A 21 -2.51 20.34 28.30
C ASN A 21 -3.85 20.00 27.58
N GLY A 22 -4.83 19.52 28.34
CA GLY A 22 -6.16 19.13 27.81
C GLY A 22 -6.21 17.81 27.03
N LYS A 23 -5.09 17.09 26.89
CA LYS A 23 -5.04 15.71 26.39
C LYS A 23 -5.52 14.75 27.47
N ARG A 24 -6.16 13.67 27.01
CA ARG A 24 -6.71 12.64 27.90
C ARG A 24 -5.68 11.55 28.20
N MET A 25 -4.78 11.28 27.26
CA MET A 25 -3.86 10.17 27.34
C MET A 25 -2.47 10.65 27.76
N GLU A 26 -1.87 9.99 28.76
CA GLU A 26 -0.61 10.43 29.37
C GLU A 26 0.58 10.41 28.39
N TRP A 27 0.56 9.52 27.40
CA TRP A 27 1.59 9.47 26.35
C TRP A 27 1.53 10.67 25.37
N GLU A 28 0.45 11.45 25.39
CA GLU A 28 0.33 12.71 24.66
C GLU A 28 0.73 13.92 25.53
N ALA A 29 1.02 13.71 26.81
CA ALA A 29 1.36 14.78 27.74
C ALA A 29 2.73 15.37 27.42
N VAL A 30 2.89 16.66 27.73
CA VAL A 30 4.17 17.35 27.62
C VAL A 30 5.04 16.92 28.81
N VAL A 31 6.16 16.25 28.49
CA VAL A 31 7.16 15.83 29.46
C VAL A 31 8.05 17.03 29.81
N LYS A 32 7.90 17.57 31.03
CA LYS A 32 8.69 18.71 31.50
C LYS A 32 10.02 18.24 32.10
N ILE A 33 11.02 18.08 31.23
CA ILE A 33 12.41 17.83 31.61
C ILE A 33 13.30 19.01 31.20
N PRO A 34 14.39 19.27 31.92
CA PRO A 34 15.33 20.32 31.55
C PRO A 34 16.00 19.99 30.20
N PHE A 35 16.16 21.01 29.37
CA PHE A 35 16.98 20.89 28.17
C PHE A 35 18.46 20.82 28.53
N ILE A 36 19.16 19.87 27.93
CA ILE A 36 20.59 19.67 28.15
C ILE A 36 21.37 20.85 27.55
N ASP A 37 22.25 21.44 28.36
CA ASP A 37 23.27 22.36 27.87
C ASP A 37 24.43 21.55 27.28
N GLU A 38 24.66 21.72 25.98
CA GLU A 38 25.68 21.02 25.20
C GLU A 38 27.08 21.19 25.80
N LYS A 39 27.47 22.42 26.15
CA LYS A 39 28.82 22.71 26.66
C LYS A 39 29.04 22.07 28.02
N ARG A 40 28.03 22.11 28.90
CA ARG A 40 28.07 21.43 30.21
C ARG A 40 28.20 19.92 30.05
N LEU A 41 27.44 19.32 29.13
CA LEU A 41 27.49 17.88 28.86
C LEU A 41 28.87 17.47 28.32
N LEU A 42 29.37 18.16 27.28
CA LEU A 42 30.67 17.84 26.67
C LEU A 42 31.81 17.97 27.69
N SER A 43 31.82 19.03 28.49
CA SER A 43 32.83 19.24 29.54
C SER A 43 32.80 18.15 30.61
N ALA A 44 31.61 17.73 31.03
CA ALA A 44 31.45 16.65 32.01
C ALA A 44 31.86 15.27 31.46
N MET A 45 31.69 15.06 30.16
CA MET A 45 32.01 13.80 29.47
C MET A 45 33.48 13.68 29.06
N GLU A 46 34.17 14.79 28.79
CA GLU A 46 35.58 14.80 28.35
C GLU A 46 36.51 13.90 29.19
N PRO A 47 36.54 13.96 30.55
CA PRO A 47 37.39 13.08 31.34
C PRO A 47 36.98 11.60 31.25
N LYS A 48 35.70 11.31 30.97
CA LYS A 48 35.17 9.94 30.83
C LYS A 48 35.43 9.37 29.44
N ASN A 49 35.41 10.19 28.40
CA ASN A 49 35.74 9.79 27.04
C ASN A 49 37.18 9.25 26.93
N LYS A 50 38.10 9.76 27.76
CA LYS A 50 39.48 9.26 27.85
C LYS A 50 39.57 7.83 28.40
N LEU A 51 38.56 7.38 29.15
CA LEU A 51 38.48 6.05 29.75
C LEU A 51 37.83 4.99 28.85
N LEU A 52 37.34 5.39 27.67
CA LEU A 52 36.75 4.45 26.71
C LEU A 52 37.81 3.48 26.19
N SER A 53 37.43 2.22 26.03
CA SER A 53 38.24 1.23 25.33
C SER A 53 38.40 1.61 23.85
N GLN A 54 39.38 1.00 23.18
CA GLN A 54 39.61 1.25 21.77
C GLN A 54 38.38 0.90 20.90
N ASP A 55 37.78 -0.28 21.14
CA ASP A 55 36.53 -0.71 20.49
C ASP A 55 35.36 0.28 20.71
N GLN A 56 35.22 0.80 21.94
CA GLN A 56 34.20 1.80 22.24
C GLN A 56 34.43 3.11 21.49
N LYS A 57 35.69 3.53 21.31
CA LYS A 57 36.04 4.73 20.54
C LYS A 57 35.75 4.55 19.06
N GLU A 58 36.08 3.38 18.50
CA GLU A 58 35.81 3.04 17.11
C GLU A 58 34.30 3.02 16.82
N ARG A 59 33.50 2.40 17.70
CA ARG A 59 32.04 2.41 17.58
C ARG A 59 31.42 3.78 17.82
N ASN A 60 32.09 4.67 18.54
CA ASN A 60 31.69 6.06 18.75
C ASN A 60 32.22 7.01 17.66
N GLY A 61 32.67 6.46 16.53
CA GLY A 61 33.04 7.20 15.32
C GLY A 61 31.89 7.29 14.31
N PHE A 62 32.14 8.00 13.21
CA PHE A 62 31.24 8.02 12.06
C PHE A 62 31.51 6.83 11.15
N GLY A 63 30.45 6.13 10.75
CA GLY A 63 30.50 5.09 9.73
C GLY A 63 30.37 5.65 8.31
N VAL A 64 30.46 4.76 7.33
CA VAL A 64 30.21 5.04 5.91
C VAL A 64 28.98 4.28 5.43
N ALA A 65 28.33 4.78 4.38
CA ALA A 65 27.29 4.01 3.70
C ALA A 65 27.92 2.83 2.95
N LEU A 66 27.22 1.70 2.90
CA LEU A 66 27.70 0.47 2.28
C LEU A 66 26.80 0.09 1.09
N LYS A 67 27.41 -0.49 0.06
CA LYS A 67 26.76 -1.03 -1.13
C LYS A 67 27.15 -2.50 -1.29
N PHE A 68 26.14 -3.35 -1.40
CA PHE A 68 26.31 -4.78 -1.63
C PHE A 68 25.93 -5.14 -3.06
N THR A 69 26.81 -5.85 -3.76
CA THR A 69 26.59 -6.29 -5.14
C THR A 69 26.95 -7.76 -5.31
N TYR A 70 26.14 -8.48 -6.09
CA TYR A 70 26.49 -9.83 -6.52
C TYR A 70 27.61 -9.77 -7.58
N ASN A 71 28.67 -10.55 -7.37
CA ASN A 71 29.72 -10.79 -8.36
C ASN A 71 29.99 -12.30 -8.49
N PRO A 72 29.68 -12.92 -9.65
CA PRO A 72 29.89 -14.36 -9.84
C PRO A 72 31.36 -14.78 -9.79
N GLU A 73 32.31 -13.86 -10.00
CA GLU A 73 33.76 -14.14 -9.99
C GLU A 73 34.34 -14.20 -8.57
N VAL A 74 33.66 -13.61 -7.59
CA VAL A 74 34.09 -13.61 -6.19
C VAL A 74 33.55 -14.85 -5.50
N SER A 75 34.43 -15.60 -4.83
CA SER A 75 34.05 -16.77 -4.04
C SER A 75 34.85 -16.79 -2.75
N ILE A 76 34.33 -16.11 -1.73
CA ILE A 76 34.96 -16.01 -0.40
C ILE A 76 34.14 -16.80 0.62
N THR A 77 34.76 -17.23 1.72
CA THR A 77 34.03 -17.70 2.89
C THR A 77 33.79 -16.52 3.81
N TYR A 78 32.52 -16.17 4.03
CA TYR A 78 32.14 -15.10 4.96
C TYR A 78 31.76 -15.71 6.32
N PRO A 79 32.47 -15.35 7.41
CA PRO A 79 32.26 -15.97 8.72
C PRO A 79 30.91 -15.55 9.32
N SER A 80 30.29 -16.46 10.07
CA SER A 80 29.07 -16.18 10.81
C SER A 80 29.31 -15.21 11.95
N SER A 81 28.46 -14.18 12.05
CA SER A 81 28.44 -13.26 13.19
C SER A 81 27.80 -13.88 14.45
N LEU A 82 27.18 -15.06 14.34
CA LEU A 82 26.54 -15.76 15.46
C LEU A 82 26.80 -17.28 15.36
N LEU A 83 27.96 -17.68 15.86
CA LEU A 83 28.41 -19.06 15.88
C LEU A 83 27.39 -19.98 16.58
N GLY A 84 27.07 -21.10 15.94
CA GLY A 84 26.11 -22.10 16.43
C GLY A 84 24.65 -21.82 16.06
N VAL A 85 24.31 -20.63 15.59
CA VAL A 85 22.96 -20.30 15.07
C VAL A 85 22.99 -20.21 13.55
N PHE A 86 23.94 -19.46 13.00
CA PHE A 86 24.13 -19.35 11.55
C PHE A 86 25.47 -19.98 11.14
N PRO A 87 25.50 -20.78 10.06
CA PRO A 87 26.75 -21.25 9.49
C PRO A 87 27.47 -20.13 8.73
N ASP A 88 28.76 -20.34 8.45
CA ASP A 88 29.51 -19.50 7.51
C ASP A 88 28.90 -19.59 6.11
N ILE A 89 28.99 -18.50 5.35
CA ILE A 89 28.52 -18.46 3.96
C ILE A 89 29.68 -18.81 3.04
N SER A 90 29.62 -19.98 2.39
CA SER A 90 30.61 -20.41 1.41
C SER A 90 29.95 -21.25 0.30
N PRO A 91 30.11 -20.89 -0.99
CA PRO A 91 30.79 -19.68 -1.49
C PRO A 91 29.92 -18.43 -1.34
N CYS A 92 30.50 -17.34 -0.83
CA CYS A 92 29.87 -16.02 -0.83
C CYS A 92 30.30 -15.24 -2.08
N HIS A 93 29.31 -14.84 -2.87
CA HIS A 93 29.45 -14.02 -4.08
C HIS A 93 29.11 -12.54 -3.85
N CYS A 94 28.87 -12.14 -2.60
CA CYS A 94 28.53 -10.77 -2.27
C CYS A 94 29.80 -9.94 -2.09
N VAL A 95 29.86 -8.79 -2.75
CA VAL A 95 30.93 -7.80 -2.61
C VAL A 95 30.38 -6.60 -1.87
N GLU A 96 31.02 -6.27 -0.76
CA GLU A 96 30.78 -5.06 0.02
C GLU A 96 31.70 -3.94 -0.47
N ASN A 97 31.13 -2.78 -0.76
CA ASN A 97 31.87 -1.58 -1.13
C ASN A 97 31.37 -0.38 -0.34
N ILE A 98 32.23 0.62 -0.15
CA ILE A 98 31.82 1.92 0.36
C ILE A 98 30.92 2.60 -0.70
N PHE A 99 29.76 3.09 -0.27
CA PHE A 99 28.86 3.85 -1.11
C PHE A 99 29.23 5.33 -1.06
N GLU A 100 29.78 5.83 -2.16
CA GLU A 100 30.08 7.25 -2.34
C GLU A 100 28.88 7.96 -2.99
N LEU A 101 28.46 9.06 -2.38
CA LEU A 101 27.46 9.94 -2.96
C LEU A 101 28.05 10.64 -4.20
N PRO A 102 27.25 10.84 -5.27
CA PRO A 102 27.71 11.59 -6.43
C PRO A 102 28.03 13.05 -6.04
N ASN A 103 28.98 13.67 -6.73
CA ASN A 103 29.30 15.08 -6.52
C ASN A 103 28.08 15.96 -6.84
N THR A 104 27.70 16.84 -5.91
CA THR A 104 26.56 17.75 -6.02
C THR A 104 26.96 19.20 -6.33
N GLU A 105 28.24 19.48 -6.53
CA GLU A 105 28.74 20.82 -6.83
C GLU A 105 28.09 21.41 -8.09
N GLY A 106 27.55 22.63 -7.99
CA GLY A 106 26.86 23.32 -9.08
C GLY A 106 25.46 22.80 -9.41
N LEU A 107 24.96 21.78 -8.71
CA LEU A 107 23.61 21.25 -8.92
C LEU A 107 22.58 21.95 -8.02
N THR A 108 21.38 22.16 -8.55
CA THR A 108 20.22 22.68 -7.80
C THR A 108 19.21 21.57 -7.53
N TYR A 109 18.58 21.60 -6.36
CA TYR A 109 17.48 20.70 -6.05
C TYR A 109 16.30 20.88 -7.01
N ARG A 110 15.76 19.77 -7.53
CA ARG A 110 14.52 19.76 -8.30
C ARG A 110 13.34 19.61 -7.36
N ASN A 111 12.49 20.64 -7.30
CA ASN A 111 11.28 20.64 -6.48
C ASN A 111 10.06 20.33 -7.34
N GLY A 112 9.26 19.36 -6.92
CA GLY A 112 8.00 19.00 -7.59
C GLY A 112 8.15 17.97 -8.71
N LEU A 113 7.14 17.93 -9.57
CA LEU A 113 7.06 16.99 -10.69
C LEU A 113 8.12 17.32 -11.75
N THR A 114 8.80 16.29 -12.23
CA THR A 114 9.80 16.41 -13.29
C THR A 114 9.20 16.18 -14.67
N ASP A 115 9.85 16.70 -15.70
CA ASP A 115 9.47 16.48 -17.09
C ASP A 115 9.31 14.98 -17.41
N GLY A 116 8.21 14.63 -18.08
CA GLY A 116 7.90 13.25 -18.47
C GLY A 116 7.27 12.39 -17.36
N VAL A 117 6.94 12.96 -16.19
CA VAL A 117 6.21 12.21 -15.17
C VAL A 117 4.82 11.82 -15.68
N LYS A 118 4.44 10.56 -15.41
CA LYS A 118 3.13 10.03 -15.78
C LYS A 118 2.21 10.04 -14.56
N ILE A 119 1.07 10.70 -14.67
CA ILE A 119 0.09 10.86 -13.60
C ILE A 119 -1.31 10.43 -14.06
N ASN A 120 -2.23 10.27 -13.11
CA ASN A 120 -3.65 9.97 -13.38
C ASN A 120 -3.79 8.72 -14.26
N VAL A 121 -4.42 8.86 -15.44
CA VAL A 121 -4.67 7.75 -16.38
C VAL A 121 -3.40 7.21 -17.04
N GLU A 122 -2.31 7.99 -17.05
CA GLU A 122 -1.03 7.59 -17.62
C GLU A 122 -0.12 6.91 -16.59
N ALA A 123 -0.51 6.91 -15.31
CA ALA A 123 0.24 6.28 -14.24
C ALA A 123 0.53 4.80 -14.56
N LEU A 124 1.63 4.29 -14.01
CA LEU A 124 2.02 2.89 -14.22
C LEU A 124 0.94 1.93 -13.69
N ALA A 125 0.89 0.74 -14.27
CA ALA A 125 -0.05 -0.29 -13.84
C ALA A 125 0.12 -0.60 -12.33
N GLY A 126 -0.99 -0.79 -11.63
CA GLY A 126 -1.02 -1.02 -10.18
C GLY A 126 -1.18 0.24 -9.33
N PHE A 127 -0.96 1.44 -9.88
CA PHE A 127 -1.25 2.68 -9.18
C PHE A 127 -2.74 3.04 -9.30
N PRO A 128 -3.42 3.39 -8.19
CA PRO A 128 -4.84 3.75 -8.23
C PRO A 128 -5.07 5.12 -8.87
N THR A 129 -6.21 5.27 -9.53
CA THR A 129 -6.64 6.57 -10.07
C THR A 129 -8.16 6.66 -10.17
N LEU A 130 -8.72 7.79 -9.72
CA LEU A 130 -10.14 8.10 -9.90
C LEU A 130 -10.44 8.56 -11.35
N HIS A 131 -9.43 8.99 -12.09
CA HIS A 131 -9.59 9.61 -13.41
C HIS A 131 -9.95 8.65 -14.54
N THR A 132 -10.10 7.36 -14.25
CA THR A 132 -10.51 6.34 -15.22
C THR A 132 -12.03 6.32 -15.45
N LEU A 133 -12.81 6.92 -14.54
CA LEU A 133 -14.25 7.09 -14.65
C LEU A 133 -14.61 8.57 -14.42
N PRO A 134 -15.66 9.10 -15.05
CA PRO A 134 -16.19 10.42 -14.73
C PRO A 134 -16.88 10.41 -13.37
N TYR A 135 -16.62 11.44 -12.57
CA TYR A 135 -17.14 11.56 -11.22
C TYR A 135 -17.29 13.04 -10.81
N THR A 136 -18.08 13.25 -9.77
CA THR A 136 -18.09 14.48 -8.97
C THR A 136 -17.65 14.15 -7.55
N ALA A 137 -17.07 15.11 -6.83
CA ALA A 137 -16.61 14.91 -5.46
C ALA A 137 -17.06 16.07 -4.58
N MET A 138 -17.63 15.75 -3.42
CA MET A 138 -18.11 16.75 -2.46
C MET A 138 -17.79 16.33 -1.04
N LEU A 139 -17.51 17.30 -0.16
CA LEU A 139 -17.35 17.04 1.26
C LEU A 139 -18.73 16.91 1.91
N VAL A 140 -19.00 15.77 2.53
CA VAL A 140 -20.31 15.46 3.12
C VAL A 140 -20.16 15.20 4.61
N GLU A 141 -20.94 15.92 5.43
CA GLU A 141 -21.01 15.72 6.88
C GLU A 141 -21.82 14.47 7.22
N ASN A 142 -21.45 13.79 8.31
CA ASN A 142 -22.19 12.65 8.87
C ASN A 142 -22.50 11.51 7.88
N PHE A 143 -21.73 11.35 6.81
CA PHE A 143 -21.90 10.24 5.86
C PHE A 143 -21.65 8.86 6.51
N GLY A 144 -20.75 8.81 7.51
CA GLY A 144 -20.48 7.59 8.25
C GLY A 144 -19.67 6.55 7.48
N VAL A 145 -18.63 6.98 6.74
CA VAL A 145 -17.66 6.06 6.11
C VAL A 145 -16.93 5.28 7.20
N ASN A 146 -16.80 3.97 7.01
CA ASN A 146 -16.19 3.03 7.94
C ASN A 146 -14.95 2.38 7.30
N VAL A 147 -13.79 3.00 7.49
CA VAL A 147 -12.51 2.48 7.00
C VAL A 147 -11.96 1.38 7.92
N PHE A 148 -12.23 1.48 9.21
CA PHE A 148 -11.73 0.54 10.23
C PHE A 148 -12.89 -0.24 10.87
N GLN A 149 -13.12 -0.02 12.15
CA GLN A 149 -14.08 -0.77 12.97
C GLN A 149 -15.35 0.03 13.28
N ALA A 150 -15.33 1.36 13.10
CA ALA A 150 -16.44 2.25 13.44
C ALA A 150 -16.65 3.32 12.37
N ASP A 151 -17.88 3.80 12.28
CA ASP A 151 -18.27 4.86 11.35
C ASP A 151 -17.62 6.19 11.75
N SER A 152 -17.08 6.90 10.76
CA SER A 152 -16.54 8.24 10.94
C SER A 152 -17.65 9.22 11.32
N LYS A 153 -17.38 10.04 12.34
CA LYS A 153 -18.23 11.17 12.73
C LYS A 153 -17.84 12.47 12.03
N ASN A 154 -16.67 12.48 11.38
CA ASN A 154 -16.16 13.66 10.69
C ASN A 154 -16.61 13.69 9.23
N PRO A 155 -16.65 14.88 8.60
CA PRO A 155 -16.95 14.99 7.18
C PRO A 155 -15.99 14.16 6.32
N SER A 156 -16.51 13.55 5.26
CA SER A 156 -15.75 12.71 4.33
C SER A 156 -15.92 13.22 2.90
N MET A 157 -14.86 13.13 2.10
CA MET A 157 -14.95 13.43 0.67
C MET A 157 -15.67 12.26 -0.02
N ILE A 158 -16.84 12.50 -0.56
CA ILE A 158 -17.66 11.50 -1.22
C ILE A 158 -17.57 11.68 -2.73
N VAL A 159 -17.19 10.60 -3.41
CA VAL A 159 -17.05 10.55 -4.86
C VAL A 159 -18.29 9.91 -5.45
N THR A 160 -19.04 10.63 -6.28
CA THR A 160 -20.22 10.10 -6.97
C THR A 160 -19.89 9.90 -8.44
N LEU A 161 -19.97 8.66 -8.91
CA LEU A 161 -19.74 8.34 -10.32
C LEU A 161 -20.88 8.92 -11.17
N THR A 162 -20.54 9.56 -12.29
CA THR A 162 -21.50 10.14 -13.23
C THR A 162 -21.49 9.39 -14.56
N ASP A 163 -22.44 9.67 -15.45
CA ASP A 163 -22.53 9.09 -16.80
C ASP A 163 -22.52 7.55 -16.82
N SER A 164 -23.17 6.92 -15.84
CA SER A 164 -23.20 5.46 -15.67
C SER A 164 -24.19 4.77 -16.61
N GLU A 165 -25.29 5.41 -17.00
CA GLU A 165 -26.45 4.79 -17.67
C GLU A 165 -26.12 3.99 -18.94
N LEU A 166 -25.15 4.45 -19.74
CA LEU A 166 -24.75 3.69 -20.93
C LEU A 166 -23.85 2.51 -20.57
N ARG A 167 -23.01 2.65 -19.54
CA ARG A 167 -22.00 1.64 -19.16
C ARG A 167 -22.57 0.50 -18.33
N THR A 168 -23.72 0.70 -17.69
CA THR A 168 -24.33 -0.25 -16.74
C THR A 168 -25.33 -1.20 -17.38
N ARG A 169 -25.74 -0.97 -18.64
CA ARG A 169 -26.70 -1.83 -19.34
C ARG A 169 -26.14 -3.22 -19.63
N ALA A 170 -26.90 -4.24 -19.24
CA ALA A 170 -26.57 -5.65 -19.45
C ALA A 170 -26.35 -5.99 -20.94
N GLU A 171 -27.11 -5.37 -21.84
CA GLU A 171 -26.96 -5.56 -23.30
C GLU A 171 -25.56 -5.16 -23.80
N GLN A 172 -25.01 -4.04 -23.30
CA GLN A 172 -23.67 -3.59 -23.70
C GLN A 172 -22.57 -4.41 -23.02
N ALA A 173 -22.80 -4.82 -21.77
CA ALA A 173 -21.87 -5.64 -21.02
C ALA A 173 -21.77 -7.05 -21.60
N SER A 174 -22.88 -7.67 -22.02
CA SER A 174 -22.91 -9.01 -22.59
C SER A 174 -22.14 -9.11 -23.91
N GLN A 175 -22.12 -8.05 -24.73
CA GLN A 175 -21.28 -7.94 -25.94
C GLN A 175 -19.75 -7.97 -25.66
N LYS A 176 -19.35 -7.83 -24.38
CA LYS A 176 -17.95 -7.89 -23.92
C LYS A 176 -17.61 -9.22 -23.25
N LEU A 177 -18.53 -10.19 -23.20
CA LEU A 177 -18.26 -11.53 -22.70
C LEU A 177 -17.04 -12.15 -23.39
N GLY A 178 -16.20 -12.83 -22.60
CA GLY A 178 -14.96 -13.44 -23.08
C GLY A 178 -13.82 -12.44 -23.36
N LYS A 179 -14.05 -11.13 -23.26
CA LYS A 179 -13.01 -10.11 -23.46
C LYS A 179 -12.35 -9.72 -22.13
N ARG A 180 -11.16 -9.12 -22.27
CA ARG A 180 -10.43 -8.50 -21.16
C ARG A 180 -11.17 -7.26 -20.66
N CYS A 181 -11.20 -7.08 -19.34
CA CYS A 181 -11.71 -5.92 -18.63
C CYS A 181 -10.79 -5.53 -17.46
N PHE A 182 -11.12 -4.45 -16.78
CA PHE A 182 -10.45 -4.00 -15.56
C PHE A 182 -11.47 -3.82 -14.45
N VAL A 183 -11.21 -4.41 -13.29
CA VAL A 183 -12.11 -4.41 -12.11
C VAL A 183 -11.38 -3.87 -10.88
N GLY A 184 -12.11 -3.62 -9.80
CA GLY A 184 -11.52 -3.17 -8.53
C GLY A 184 -11.25 -1.67 -8.46
N TYR A 185 -11.98 -0.85 -9.22
CA TYR A 185 -11.88 0.61 -9.18
C TYR A 185 -11.87 1.14 -7.73
N PRO A 186 -10.93 2.03 -7.34
CA PRO A 186 -9.94 2.71 -8.20
C PRO A 186 -8.61 1.95 -8.41
N PHE A 187 -8.44 0.78 -7.81
CA PHE A 187 -7.24 -0.07 -7.91
C PHE A 187 -7.40 -1.09 -9.04
N LEU A 188 -7.38 -0.61 -10.28
CA LEU A 188 -7.71 -1.42 -11.45
C LEU A 188 -6.78 -2.64 -11.60
N GLN A 189 -7.40 -3.82 -11.69
CA GLN A 189 -6.74 -5.09 -11.97
C GLN A 189 -7.34 -5.74 -13.21
N GLU A 190 -6.48 -6.41 -13.99
CA GLU A 190 -6.89 -7.07 -15.22
C GLU A 190 -7.70 -8.35 -14.92
N ALA A 191 -8.83 -8.49 -15.61
CA ALA A 191 -9.71 -9.66 -15.51
C ALA A 191 -10.36 -9.99 -16.86
N LYS A 192 -11.04 -11.13 -16.94
CA LYS A 192 -11.80 -11.58 -18.12
C LYS A 192 -13.26 -11.75 -17.75
N ILE A 193 -14.16 -11.19 -18.55
CA ILE A 193 -15.61 -11.29 -18.31
C ILE A 193 -16.08 -12.70 -18.66
N VAL A 194 -16.75 -13.37 -17.72
CA VAL A 194 -17.25 -14.74 -17.89
C VAL A 194 -18.77 -14.82 -17.90
N LYS A 195 -19.44 -13.95 -17.14
CA LYS A 195 -20.90 -13.89 -17.07
C LYS A 195 -21.35 -12.46 -16.80
N VAL A 196 -22.48 -12.06 -17.35
CA VAL A 196 -23.17 -10.81 -17.04
C VAL A 196 -24.56 -11.15 -16.53
N THR A 197 -25.00 -10.49 -15.47
CA THR A 197 -26.26 -10.78 -14.79
C THR A 197 -27.04 -9.48 -14.59
N ASP A 198 -28.30 -9.44 -14.98
CA ASP A 198 -29.23 -8.36 -14.62
C ASP A 198 -30.31 -8.87 -13.65
N GLU A 199 -31.37 -8.11 -13.41
CA GLU A 199 -32.43 -8.53 -12.49
C GLU A 199 -33.12 -9.84 -12.93
N LEU A 200 -33.27 -10.06 -14.24
CA LEU A 200 -34.13 -11.10 -14.82
C LEU A 200 -33.35 -12.19 -15.59
N PHE A 201 -32.09 -11.95 -15.95
CA PHE A 201 -31.34 -12.76 -16.88
C PHE A 201 -29.85 -12.90 -16.55
N ASP A 202 -29.34 -14.10 -16.80
CA ASP A 202 -27.92 -14.40 -16.92
C ASP A 202 -27.52 -14.47 -18.41
N TYR A 203 -26.37 -13.89 -18.75
CA TYR A 203 -25.75 -13.91 -20.07
C TYR A 203 -24.38 -14.58 -20.00
N GLU A 204 -24.20 -15.67 -20.74
CA GLU A 204 -22.96 -16.44 -20.82
C GLU A 204 -22.62 -16.79 -22.27
N LEU A 205 -21.37 -17.15 -22.54
CA LEU A 205 -20.98 -17.72 -23.84
C LEU A 205 -21.20 -19.23 -23.82
N ASP A 206 -21.85 -19.75 -24.86
CA ASP A 206 -21.90 -21.19 -25.09
C ASP A 206 -20.55 -21.74 -25.62
N GLY A 207 -20.48 -23.06 -25.80
CA GLY A 207 -19.30 -23.73 -26.37
C GLY A 207 -18.93 -23.28 -27.78
N ASN A 208 -19.83 -22.60 -28.49
CA ASN A 208 -19.63 -22.05 -29.83
C ASN A 208 -19.29 -20.55 -29.82
N GLY A 209 -19.22 -19.92 -28.64
CA GLY A 209 -18.93 -18.50 -28.48
C GLY A 209 -20.11 -17.56 -28.76
N SER A 210 -21.34 -18.07 -28.81
CA SER A 210 -22.57 -17.28 -28.92
C SER A 210 -23.11 -16.93 -27.53
N ILE A 211 -23.72 -15.75 -27.40
CA ILE A 211 -24.32 -15.31 -26.13
C ILE A 211 -25.64 -16.05 -25.93
N VAL A 212 -25.76 -16.76 -24.82
CA VAL A 212 -26.99 -17.43 -24.38
C VAL A 212 -27.57 -16.68 -23.19
N GLN A 213 -28.87 -16.43 -23.26
CA GLN A 213 -29.64 -15.79 -22.22
C GLN A 213 -30.43 -16.83 -21.43
N LYS A 214 -30.31 -16.80 -20.10
CA LYS A 214 -31.01 -17.70 -19.19
C LYS A 214 -31.89 -16.89 -18.25
N HIS A 215 -33.18 -17.23 -18.21
CA HIS A 215 -34.13 -16.59 -17.30
C HIS A 215 -33.85 -16.94 -15.85
N HIS A 216 -33.96 -15.94 -14.98
CA HIS A 216 -33.86 -16.10 -13.54
C HIS A 216 -35.09 -16.78 -12.95
N GLY A 217 -34.83 -17.71 -12.02
CA GLY A 217 -35.84 -18.15 -11.08
C GLY A 217 -35.94 -17.20 -9.87
N PRO A 218 -36.90 -17.40 -8.97
CA PRO A 218 -37.07 -16.56 -7.77
C PRO A 218 -35.81 -16.45 -6.90
N LYS A 219 -34.97 -17.50 -6.86
CA LYS A 219 -33.72 -17.52 -6.11
C LYS A 219 -32.64 -16.64 -6.73
N ASP A 220 -32.58 -16.60 -8.05
CA ASP A 220 -31.56 -15.83 -8.79
C ASP A 220 -31.87 -14.33 -8.68
N ILE A 221 -33.16 -13.96 -8.74
CA ILE A 221 -33.63 -12.59 -8.49
C ILE A 221 -33.27 -12.12 -7.07
N ASP A 222 -33.54 -12.95 -6.05
CA ASP A 222 -33.18 -12.64 -4.66
C ASP A 222 -31.66 -12.51 -4.47
N PHE A 223 -30.87 -13.35 -5.14
CA PHE A 223 -29.41 -13.25 -5.15
C PHE A 223 -28.94 -11.93 -5.77
N PHE A 224 -29.45 -11.56 -6.95
CA PHE A 224 -29.10 -10.31 -7.62
C PHE A 224 -29.38 -9.09 -6.73
N ASN A 225 -30.57 -9.03 -6.11
CA ASN A 225 -30.96 -7.94 -5.22
C ASN A 225 -30.07 -7.81 -3.98
N LYS A 226 -29.62 -8.95 -3.42
CA LYS A 226 -28.69 -8.96 -2.28
C LYS A 226 -27.29 -8.50 -2.68
N GLU A 227 -26.79 -8.97 -3.81
CA GLU A 227 -25.44 -8.64 -4.27
C GLU A 227 -25.32 -7.19 -4.76
N SER A 228 -26.29 -6.69 -5.53
CA SER A 228 -26.35 -5.29 -5.97
C SER A 228 -26.35 -4.34 -4.76
N GLY A 229 -27.28 -4.53 -3.81
CA GLY A 229 -27.35 -3.73 -2.59
C GLY A 229 -26.10 -3.84 -1.71
N TYR A 230 -25.46 -5.02 -1.65
CA TYR A 230 -24.19 -5.18 -0.97
C TYR A 230 -23.08 -4.36 -1.64
N ILE A 231 -22.96 -4.41 -2.97
CA ILE A 231 -21.93 -3.70 -3.73
C ILE A 231 -22.09 -2.18 -3.58
N GLU A 232 -23.31 -1.65 -3.69
CA GLU A 232 -23.63 -0.24 -3.46
C GLU A 232 -23.24 0.22 -2.05
N ASN A 233 -23.66 -0.55 -1.04
CA ASN A 233 -23.37 -0.24 0.36
C ASN A 233 -21.88 -0.38 0.66
N TRP A 234 -21.19 -1.38 0.11
CA TRP A 234 -19.77 -1.59 0.35
C TRP A 234 -18.94 -0.44 -0.23
N HIS A 235 -19.20 0.00 -1.47
CA HIS A 235 -18.48 1.12 -2.07
C HIS A 235 -18.73 2.42 -1.31
N SER A 236 -19.98 2.70 -0.96
CA SER A 236 -20.32 3.92 -0.23
C SER A 236 -19.75 3.89 1.20
N LYS A 237 -20.02 2.85 1.99
CA LYS A 237 -19.59 2.76 3.39
C LYS A 237 -18.11 2.53 3.58
N ARG A 238 -17.44 1.72 2.75
CA ARG A 238 -16.01 1.41 2.93
C ARG A 238 -15.10 2.38 2.18
N LEU A 239 -15.49 2.82 0.99
CA LEU A 239 -14.64 3.63 0.12
C LEU A 239 -15.07 5.09 -0.01
N GLY A 240 -16.27 5.47 0.45
CA GLY A 240 -16.82 6.80 0.20
C GLY A 240 -17.13 7.04 -1.28
N ILE A 241 -17.39 5.97 -2.05
CA ILE A 241 -17.69 6.02 -3.49
C ILE A 241 -19.15 5.64 -3.69
N VAL A 242 -19.96 6.55 -4.23
CA VAL A 242 -21.34 6.31 -4.62
C VAL A 242 -21.37 5.91 -6.09
N ILE A 243 -21.76 4.67 -6.34
CA ILE A 243 -21.79 4.06 -7.69
C ILE A 243 -23.18 4.14 -8.36
N ASN A 244 -24.16 4.77 -7.70
CA ASN A 244 -25.58 4.78 -8.05
C ASN A 244 -26.21 3.37 -8.02
N SER A 245 -27.43 3.22 -8.53
CA SER A 245 -28.11 1.93 -8.57
C SER A 245 -27.44 0.98 -9.56
N VAL A 246 -27.21 -0.26 -9.14
CA VAL A 246 -26.59 -1.32 -9.96
C VAL A 246 -27.62 -1.95 -10.88
N GLU A 247 -27.52 -1.66 -12.18
CA GLU A 247 -28.40 -2.25 -13.21
C GLU A 247 -27.95 -3.65 -13.66
N SER A 248 -26.65 -3.94 -13.62
CA SER A 248 -26.11 -5.26 -13.96
C SER A 248 -24.81 -5.56 -13.20
N LEU A 249 -24.54 -6.84 -13.00
CA LEU A 249 -23.35 -7.40 -12.40
C LEU A 249 -22.49 -8.09 -13.46
N VAL A 250 -21.18 -7.92 -13.35
CA VAL A 250 -20.21 -8.53 -14.25
C VAL A 250 -19.35 -9.49 -13.44
N HIS A 251 -19.49 -10.78 -13.70
CA HIS A 251 -18.65 -11.82 -13.09
C HIS A 251 -17.41 -12.02 -13.93
N VAL A 252 -16.27 -12.10 -13.25
CA VAL A 252 -14.95 -12.12 -13.90
C VAL A 252 -14.05 -13.20 -13.35
N HIS A 253 -13.16 -13.68 -14.21
CA HIS A 253 -11.97 -14.43 -13.79
C HIS A 253 -10.77 -13.47 -13.76
N MET A 254 -10.06 -13.44 -12.64
CA MET A 254 -8.89 -12.58 -12.47
C MET A 254 -7.69 -13.12 -13.25
N LEU A 255 -6.83 -12.22 -13.73
CA LEU A 255 -5.55 -12.61 -14.29
C LEU A 255 -4.71 -13.28 -13.20
N LYS A 256 -4.44 -14.57 -13.36
CA LYS A 256 -3.60 -15.36 -12.44
C LYS A 256 -2.12 -15.25 -12.79
N GLY A 257 -1.81 -15.16 -14.08
CA GLY A 257 -0.45 -15.06 -14.58
C GLY A 257 -0.33 -15.41 -16.05
N LEU A 258 0.87 -15.84 -16.44
CA LEU A 258 1.17 -16.34 -17.77
C LEU A 258 1.47 -17.84 -17.70
N ILE A 259 0.91 -18.61 -18.63
CA ILE A 259 1.25 -20.02 -18.84
C ILE A 259 1.96 -20.17 -20.18
N LYS A 260 2.91 -21.11 -20.23
CA LYS A 260 3.60 -21.48 -21.46
C LYS A 260 2.85 -22.64 -22.14
N THR A 261 2.45 -22.45 -23.39
CA THR A 261 1.79 -23.49 -24.18
C THR A 261 2.81 -24.53 -24.66
N GLU A 262 2.33 -25.68 -25.12
CA GLU A 262 3.18 -26.73 -25.72
C GLU A 262 3.96 -26.23 -26.95
N GLU A 263 3.36 -25.30 -27.71
CA GLU A 263 3.99 -24.59 -28.84
C GLU A 263 5.01 -23.52 -28.40
N GLY A 264 5.17 -23.30 -27.10
CA GLY A 264 6.16 -22.38 -26.52
C GLY A 264 5.69 -20.93 -26.36
N ALA A 265 4.45 -20.60 -26.73
CA ALA A 265 3.88 -19.26 -26.56
C ALA A 265 3.52 -18.99 -25.09
N LEU A 266 3.66 -17.74 -24.64
CA LEU A 266 3.17 -17.30 -23.33
C LEU A 266 1.78 -16.68 -23.48
N VAL A 267 0.78 -17.27 -22.82
CA VAL A 267 -0.61 -16.80 -22.86
C VAL A 267 -1.13 -16.50 -21.45
N LYS A 268 -2.08 -15.57 -21.36
CA LYS A 268 -2.69 -15.18 -20.08
C LYS A 268 -3.62 -16.27 -19.56
N GLU A 269 -3.41 -16.66 -18.31
CA GLU A 269 -4.29 -17.57 -17.59
C GLU A 269 -5.24 -16.75 -16.71
N TYR A 270 -6.55 -16.96 -16.88
CA TYR A 270 -7.59 -16.34 -16.06
C TYR A 270 -8.30 -17.41 -15.26
N ALA A 271 -8.47 -17.19 -13.96
CA ALA A 271 -9.15 -18.12 -13.08
C ALA A 271 -10.08 -17.39 -12.10
N LEU A 272 -11.04 -18.14 -11.54
CA LEU A 272 -11.83 -17.67 -10.42
C LEU A 272 -10.89 -17.37 -9.24
N ASN A 273 -11.05 -16.20 -8.63
CA ASN A 273 -10.32 -15.86 -7.41
C ASN A 273 -11.23 -16.10 -6.20
N PRO A 274 -11.03 -17.18 -5.43
CA PRO A 274 -11.89 -17.51 -4.28
C PRO A 274 -11.79 -16.50 -3.13
N SER A 275 -10.74 -15.66 -3.11
CA SER A 275 -10.59 -14.59 -2.12
C SER A 275 -11.41 -13.34 -2.45
N MET A 276 -11.92 -13.24 -3.67
CA MET A 276 -12.88 -12.21 -4.03
C MET A 276 -14.28 -12.78 -4.00
N ARG A 277 -15.25 -11.94 -3.62
CA ARG A 277 -16.66 -12.32 -3.66
C ARG A 277 -17.05 -12.60 -5.12
N SER A 278 -17.64 -13.77 -5.34
CA SER A 278 -18.01 -14.34 -6.65
C SER A 278 -19.12 -13.59 -7.35
#